data_AF-A0A841CXE3-F1
#
_entry.id   AF-A0A841CXE3-F1
#
_cell.length_a   1.000
_cell.length_b   1.000
_cell.length_c   1.000
_cell.angle_alpha   90.00
_cell.angle_beta   90.00
_cell.angle_gamma   90.00
#
_symmetry.space_group_name_H-M   'P 1'
#
loop_
_entity.id
_entity.type
_entity.pdbx_description
1 polymer ?
#
loop_
_entity_poly.entity_id
_entity_poly.type
_entity_poly.pdbx_seq_one_letter_code
_entity_poly.pdbx_strand_id
1 'polypeptide(L)' 'MAKHGSLAEARRLVNTPEKSTHVTGKAVDIGPTDAADWVIRNGAEYGLCQTYANEMWHFELAVAPGGECPVPRADASG' A
#
# COMPACT_ATOMS: atom_id res chain seq x y z
N MET A 1 -24.47 -17.16 11.47
CA MET A 1 -23.38 -16.28 10.98
C MET A 1 -22.39 -17.15 10.22
N ALA A 2 -22.37 -17.03 8.90
CA ALA A 2 -21.36 -17.73 8.08
C ALA A 2 -20.02 -17.01 8.29
N LYS A 3 -18.99 -17.75 8.70
CA LYS A 3 -17.62 -17.24 8.71
C LYS A 3 -17.16 -17.17 7.26
N HIS A 4 -17.32 -16.00 6.64
CA HIS A 4 -16.75 -15.74 5.32
C HIS A 4 -15.28 -15.33 5.49
N GLY A 5 -14.44 -15.82 4.58
CA GLY A 5 -13.01 -15.48 4.51
C GLY A 5 -12.13 -16.50 5.20
N SER A 6 -11.56 -17.41 4.43
CA SER A 6 -10.43 -18.22 4.89
C SER A 6 -9.23 -17.32 5.25
N LEU A 7 -8.33 -17.81 6.10
CA LEU A 7 -7.09 -17.08 6.43
C LEU A 7 -6.26 -16.75 5.16
N ALA A 8 -6.38 -17.60 4.12
CA ALA A 8 -5.75 -17.38 2.82
C ALA A 8 -6.39 -16.21 2.05
N GLU A 9 -7.71 -16.06 2.10
CA GLU A 9 -8.39 -14.90 1.50
C GLU A 9 -8.10 -13.61 2.26
N ALA A 10 -8.01 -13.66 3.59
CA ALA A 10 -7.66 -12.49 4.40
C ALA A 10 -6.25 -11.95 4.08
N ARG A 11 -5.28 -12.85 3.83
CA ARG A 11 -3.90 -12.47 3.48
C ARG A 11 -3.76 -11.77 2.12
N ARG A 12 -4.77 -11.84 1.25
CA ARG A 12 -4.79 -11.08 -0.02
C ARG A 12 -5.09 -9.59 0.17
N LEU A 13 -5.64 -9.22 1.33
CA LEU A 13 -6.12 -7.87 1.63
C LEU A 13 -5.41 -7.24 2.84
N VAL A 14 -4.83 -8.06 3.72
CA VAL A 14 -4.19 -7.59 4.96
C VAL A 14 -2.95 -8.42 5.24
N ASN A 15 -1.80 -7.74 5.35
CA ASN A 15 -0.54 -8.38 5.70
C ASN A 15 -0.46 -8.69 7.22
N THR A 16 0.39 -9.63 7.63
CA THR A 16 0.54 -9.96 9.05
C THR A 16 1.14 -8.78 9.84
N PRO A 17 0.88 -8.66 11.16
CA PRO A 17 1.40 -7.55 11.96
C PRO A 17 2.93 -7.44 11.91
N GLU A 18 3.65 -8.56 11.77
CA GLU A 18 5.12 -8.55 11.71
C GLU A 18 5.68 -8.07 10.37
N LYS A 19 4.86 -8.12 9.29
CA LYS A 19 5.24 -7.74 7.93
C LYS A 19 4.65 -6.40 7.48
N SER A 20 3.66 -5.88 8.20
CA SER A 20 3.00 -4.63 7.83
C SER A 20 3.89 -3.43 8.14
N THR A 21 4.27 -2.71 7.10
CA THR A 21 5.03 -1.45 7.13
C THR A 21 4.29 -0.35 7.90
N HIS A 22 2.97 -0.45 8.06
CA HIS A 22 2.16 0.41 8.95
C HIS A 22 2.62 0.31 10.41
N VAL A 23 3.04 -0.87 10.86
CA VAL A 23 3.55 -1.07 12.24
C VAL A 23 4.88 -0.35 12.45
N THR A 24 5.69 -0.21 11.40
CA THR A 24 6.95 0.55 11.41
C THR A 24 6.78 2.03 11.09
N GLY A 25 5.56 2.50 10.84
CA GLY A 25 5.26 3.89 10.48
C GLY A 25 5.72 4.30 9.07
N LYS A 26 5.95 3.33 8.17
CA LYS A 26 6.45 3.55 6.81
C LYS A 26 5.39 3.40 5.73
N ALA A 27 4.17 3.05 6.11
CA ALA A 27 3.03 2.95 5.21
C ALA A 27 1.91 3.88 5.64
N VAL A 28 1.11 4.32 4.68
CA VAL A 28 -0.09 5.13 4.88
C VAL A 28 -1.16 4.71 3.88
N ASP A 29 -2.40 4.62 4.37
CA ASP A 29 -3.56 4.42 3.52
C ASP A 29 -4.26 5.75 3.31
N ILE A 30 -4.36 6.19 2.05
CA ILE A 30 -4.92 7.50 1.69
C ILE A 30 -6.22 7.28 0.92
N GLY A 31 -7.29 7.85 1.46
CA GLY A 31 -8.58 8.01 0.79
C GLY A 31 -9.11 9.43 0.96
N PRO A 32 -10.13 9.88 0.18
CA PRO A 32 -10.85 9.16 -0.89
C PRO A 32 -10.02 8.97 -2.18
N THR A 33 -10.56 8.23 -3.17
CA THR A 33 -9.87 7.86 -4.42
C THR A 33 -9.16 9.02 -5.12
N ASP A 34 -9.77 10.20 -5.16
CA ASP A 34 -9.19 11.38 -5.81
C ASP A 34 -7.89 11.83 -5.11
N ALA A 35 -7.82 11.69 -3.79
CA ALA A 35 -6.60 11.96 -3.02
C ALA A 35 -5.54 10.89 -3.31
N ALA A 36 -5.92 9.61 -3.37
CA ALA A 36 -5.02 8.53 -3.73
C ALA A 36 -4.42 8.72 -5.14
N ASP A 37 -5.24 9.10 -6.12
CA ASP A 37 -4.80 9.39 -7.49
C ASP A 37 -3.86 10.60 -7.56
N TRP A 38 -4.07 11.62 -6.72
CA TRP A 38 -3.10 12.71 -6.59
C TRP A 38 -1.76 12.21 -6.03
N VAL A 39 -1.77 11.33 -5.02
CA VAL A 39 -0.54 10.78 -4.44
C VAL A 39 0.17 9.81 -5.39
N ILE A 40 -0.55 9.06 -6.24
CA ILE A 40 0.08 8.26 -7.30
C ILE A 40 0.93 9.15 -8.23
N ARG A 41 0.44 10.35 -8.54
CA ARG A 41 1.09 11.27 -9.48
C ARG A 41 2.19 12.13 -8.85
N ASN A 42 2.05 12.48 -7.56
CA ASN A 42 2.91 13.46 -6.90
C ASN A 42 3.65 12.92 -5.66
N GLY A 43 3.29 11.73 -5.17
CA GLY A 43 3.78 11.17 -3.92
C GLY A 43 5.30 10.94 -3.89
N ALA A 44 5.90 10.71 -5.06
CA ALA A 44 7.34 10.54 -5.21
C ALA A 44 8.15 11.74 -4.69
N GLU A 45 7.60 12.96 -4.80
CA GLU A 45 8.21 14.17 -4.22
C GLU A 45 8.39 14.06 -2.70
N TYR A 46 7.52 13.29 -2.04
CA TYR A 46 7.54 13.05 -0.58
C TYR A 46 8.11 11.68 -0.22
N GLY A 47 8.59 10.92 -1.20
CA GLY A 47 9.07 9.54 -1.02
C GLY A 47 7.96 8.49 -0.90
N LEU A 48 6.70 8.89 -1.07
CA LEU A 48 5.52 8.02 -0.99
C LEU A 48 5.21 7.40 -2.35
N CYS A 49 5.23 6.08 -2.42
CA CYS A 49 4.98 5.34 -3.65
C CYS A 49 3.86 4.32 -3.45
N GLN A 50 3.04 4.12 -4.47
CA GLN A 50 2.05 3.05 -4.48
C GLN A 50 2.78 1.70 -4.51
N THR A 51 2.58 0.87 -3.48
CA THR A 51 3.30 -0.41 -3.37
C THR A 51 2.55 -1.56 -4.06
N TYR A 52 1.21 -1.54 -4.05
CA TYR A 52 0.38 -2.60 -4.60
C TYR A 52 -0.61 -2.05 -5.63
N ALA A 53 -0.66 -2.67 -6.81
CA ALA A 53 -1.52 -2.27 -7.91
C ALA A 53 -3.01 -2.53 -7.61
N ASN A 54 -3.32 -3.57 -6.82
CA ASN A 54 -4.67 -3.90 -6.38
C ASN A 54 -5.18 -3.03 -5.21
N GLU A 55 -4.29 -2.26 -4.56
CA GLU A 55 -4.62 -1.40 -3.41
C GLU A 55 -4.22 0.04 -3.72
N MET A 56 -5.04 0.72 -4.52
CA MET A 56 -4.81 2.12 -4.92
C MET A 56 -4.63 3.09 -3.75
N TRP A 57 -5.13 2.73 -2.57
CA TRP A 57 -5.05 3.52 -1.35
C TRP A 57 -3.74 3.31 -0.57
N HIS A 58 -2.96 2.25 -0.81
CA HIS A 58 -1.81 1.88 0.03
C HIS A 58 -0.49 2.43 -0.52
N PHE A 59 0.18 3.28 0.26
CA PHE A 59 1.45 3.91 -0.08
C PHE A 59 2.51 3.64 0.96
N GLU A 60 3.76 3.53 0.53
CA GLU A 60 4.92 3.35 1.41
C GLU A 60 6.05 4.33 1.11
N LEU A 61 6.87 4.61 2.12
CA LEU A 61 8.14 5.32 1.98
C LEU A 61 9.16 4.41 1.27
N ALA A 62 9.03 4.30 -0.05
CA ALA A 62 9.85 3.41 -0.87
C ALA A 62 11.13 4.09 -1.37
N VAL A 63 11.13 5.42 -1.48
CA VAL A 63 12.26 6.22 -1.99
C VAL A 63 12.52 7.45 -1.15
N ALA A 64 13.69 8.06 -1.30
CA ALA A 64 13.93 9.39 -0.77
C ALA A 64 13.02 10.42 -1.49
N PRO A 65 12.61 11.51 -0.81
CA PRO A 65 11.88 12.61 -1.43
C PRO A 65 12.49 13.06 -2.76
N GLY A 66 11.70 13.03 -3.84
CA GLY A 66 12.12 13.37 -5.21
C GLY A 66 12.73 12.22 -6.02
N GLY A 67 12.76 11.00 -5.48
CA GLY A 67 13.19 9.80 -6.21
C GLY A 67 12.11 9.26 -7.17
N GLU A 68 12.46 8.26 -7.98
CA GLU A 68 11.51 7.60 -8.88
C GLU A 68 10.85 6.39 -8.20
N CYS A 69 9.52 6.34 -8.20
CA CYS A 69 8.80 5.22 -7.61
C CYS A 69 9.01 3.91 -8.41
N PRO A 70 9.26 2.78 -7.72
CA PRO A 70 9.34 1.48 -8.38
C PRO A 70 7.96 1.06 -8.93
N VAL A 71 7.98 0.11 -9.88
CA VAL A 71 6.74 -0.49 -10.40
C VAL A 71 5.99 -1.18 -9.24
N PRO A 72 4.69 -0.90 -9.04
CA PRO A 72 3.90 -1.54 -7.99
C PRO A 72 3.85 -3.06 -8.16
N ARG A 73 3.83 -3.80 -7.05
CA ARG A 73 3.58 -5.25 -7.05
C ARG A 73 2.11 -5.53 -7.37
N ALA A 74 1.80 -6.72 -7.86
CA ALA A 74 0.42 -7.09 -8.20
C ALA A 74 -0.51 -7.08 -6.98
N ASP A 75 -0.06 -7.63 -5.85
CA ASP A 75 -0.78 -7.69 -4.58
C ASP A 75 0.15 -7.89 -3.38
N ALA A 76 -0.44 -7.89 -2.17
CA ALA A 76 0.25 -8.04 -0.90
C ALA A 76 0.64 -9.49 -0.55
N SER A 77 0.46 -10.47 -1.45
CA SER A 77 0.65 -11.92 -1.16
C SER A 77 2.11 -12.38 -0.99
N GLY A 78 3.04 -11.46 -0.72
CA GLY A 78 4.49 -11.70 -0.62
C GLY A 78 4.98 -12.43 0.62
#